data_AF-A0A529SUF9-F1
#
_entry.id   AF-A0A529SUF9-F1
#
_cell.length_a   1.000
_cell.length_b   1.000
_cell.length_c   1.000
_cell.angle_alpha   90.00
_cell.angle_beta   90.00
_cell.angle_gamma   90.00
#
_symmetry.space_group_name_H-M   'P 1'
#
loop_
_entity.id
_entity.type
_entity.pdbx_description
1 polymer ?
#
loop_
_entity_poly.entity_id
_entity_poly.type
_entity_poly.pdbx_seq_one_letter_code
_entity_poly.pdbx_strand_id
1 'polypeptide(L)' 'NALRGADIIVRGLSGYGLVDCLRITVGPQDVMDRTLRILTALRGRQCW' A
#
# COMPACT_ATOMS: atom_id res chain seq x y z
N ASN A 1 -5.88 -3.43 7.44
CA ASN A 1 -4.58 -3.89 6.88
C ASN A 1 -4.76 -4.40 5.44
N ALA A 2 -5.27 -3.56 4.53
CA ALA A 2 -5.77 -4.01 3.22
C ALA A 2 -4.69 -4.58 2.30
N LEU A 3 -3.48 -4.01 2.31
CA LEU A 3 -2.33 -4.53 1.55
C LEU A 3 -1.84 -5.87 2.10
N ARG A 4 -1.76 -6.00 3.44
CA ARG A 4 -1.39 -7.26 4.10
C ARG A 4 -2.39 -8.38 3.80
N GLY A 5 -3.69 -8.07 3.73
CA GLY A 5 -4.73 -9.03 3.35
C GLY A 5 -4.66 -9.46 1.88
N ALA A 6 -3.82 -8.83 1.07
CA ALA A 6 -3.58 -9.17 -0.34
C ALA A 6 -2.16 -9.70 -0.58
N ASP A 7 -1.48 -10.18 0.47
CA ASP A 7 -0.09 -10.65 0.46
C ASP A 7 0.95 -9.62 0.01
N ILE A 8 0.65 -8.33 0.18
CA ILE A 8 1.59 -7.24 -0.10
C ILE A 8 2.09 -6.65 1.22
N ILE A 9 3.39 -6.82 1.47
CA ILE A 9 4.06 -6.30 2.66
C ILE A 9 4.74 -4.98 2.31
N VAL A 10 4.40 -3.92 3.06
CA VAL A 10 5.00 -2.59 2.95
C VAL A 10 5.53 -2.15 4.31
N ARG A 11 6.47 -1.20 4.31
CA ARG A 11 7.00 -0.62 5.56
C ARG A 11 6.20 0.62 5.93
N GLY A 12 5.60 0.63 7.12
CA GLY A 12 5.10 1.86 7.74
C GLY A 12 6.25 2.76 8.16
N LEU A 13 6.05 4.08 8.11
CA LEU A 13 7.08 5.08 8.44
C LEU A 13 6.80 5.83 9.75
N SER A 14 5.96 5.28 10.64
CA SER A 14 5.65 5.89 11.94
C SER A 14 6.89 6.14 12.80
N GLY A 15 7.90 5.27 12.74
CA GLY A 15 9.19 5.45 13.42
C GLY A 15 10.04 6.61 12.90
N TYR A 16 9.66 7.22 11.77
CA TYR A 16 10.30 8.40 11.18
C TYR A 16 9.43 9.66 11.30
N GLY A 17 8.36 9.64 12.10
CA GLY A 17 7.41 10.76 12.23
C GLY A 17 6.40 10.88 11.08
N LEU A 18 6.43 9.97 10.10
CA LEU A 18 5.53 9.96 8.95
C LEU A 18 4.42 8.93 9.17
N VAL A 19 3.50 9.24 10.09
CA VAL A 19 2.46 8.31 10.57
C VAL A 19 1.48 7.84 9.49
N ASP A 20 1.19 8.70 8.51
CA ASP A 20 0.25 8.42 7.42
C ASP A 20 0.95 7.93 6.14
N CYS A 21 2.27 7.70 6.19
CA CYS A 21 3.04 7.31 5.02
C CYS A 21 3.50 5.86 5.06
N LEU A 22 3.54 5.28 3.86
CA LEU A 22 4.05 3.94 3.58
C LEU A 22 5.25 4.04 2.63
N ARG A 23 6.26 3.20 2.85
CA ARG A 23 7.36 2.98 1.91
C ARG A 23 7.18 1.64 1.22
N ILE A 24 7.10 1.69 -0.11
CA ILE A 24 6.94 0.52 -0.97
C ILE A 24 8.23 0.32 -1.75
N THR A 25 8.80 -0.88 -1.69
CA THR A 25 9.92 -1.27 -2.56
C THR A 25 9.36 -1.63 -3.93
N VAL A 26 9.96 -1.11 -5.00
CA VAL A 26 9.58 -1.48 -6.37
C VAL A 26 10.08 -2.89 -6.66
N GLY A 27 9.15 -3.80 -6.97
CA GLY A 27 9.43 -5.19 -7.30
C GLY A 27 9.08 -5.54 -8.75
N PRO A 28 8.89 -6.83 -9.06
CA PRO A 28 8.43 -7.31 -10.36
C PRO A 28 7.12 -6.64 -10.82
N GLN A 29 6.97 -6.49 -12.13
CA GLN A 29 5.87 -5.72 -12.73
C GLN A 29 4.49 -6.29 -12.37
N ASP A 30 4.30 -7.60 -12.41
CA ASP A 30 3.05 -8.28 -12.05
C ASP A 30 2.61 -8.00 -10.59
N VAL A 31 3.57 -7.95 -9.67
CA VAL A 31 3.34 -7.60 -8.27
C VAL A 31 2.98 -6.12 -8.14
N MET A 32 3.67 -5.24 -8.86
CA MET A 32 3.40 -3.80 -8.85
C MET A 32 2.04 -3.46 -9.48
N ASP A 33 1.65 -4.17 -10.54
CA ASP A 33 0.34 -4.04 -11.18
C ASP A 33 -0.78 -4.45 -10.20
N ARG A 34 -0.61 -5.56 -9.48
CA ARG A 34 -1.53 -5.99 -8.42
C ARG A 34 -1.62 -4.94 -7.30
N THR A 35 -0.48 -4.42 -6.88
CA THR A 35 -0.39 -3.39 -5.83
C THR A 35 -1.15 -2.12 -6.25
N LEU A 36 -0.94 -1.66 -7.49
CA LEU A 36 -1.62 -0.49 -8.03
C LEU A 36 -3.14 -0.67 -8.09
N ARG A 37 -3.62 -1.84 -8.52
CA ARG A 37 -5.07 -2.16 -8.54
C ARG A 37 -5.69 -2.06 -7.14
N ILE A 38 -5.03 -2.60 -6.13
CA ILE A 38 -5.52 -2.56 -4.74
C ILE A 38 -5.53 -1.14 -4.19
N LEU A 39 -4.44 -0.38 -4.37
CA LEU A 39 -4.36 1.01 -3.91
C LEU A 39 -5.43 1.88 -4.60
N THR A 40 -5.68 1.67 -5.89
CA THR A 40 -6.76 2.33 -6.63
C THR A 40 -8.14 1.99 -6.08
N ALA A 41 -8.41 0.71 -5.80
CA ALA A 41 -9.67 0.28 -5.20
C ALA A 41 -9.89 0.86 -3.79
N LEU A 42 -8.82 1.07 -3.02
CA LEU A 42 -8.91 1.70 -1.70
C LEU A 42 -9.22 3.20 -1.78
N ARG A 43 -8.70 3.91 -2.80
CA ARG A 43 -9.02 5.32 -3.03
C ARG A 43 -10.52 5.56 -3.17
N GLY A 44 -11.23 4.66 -3.84
CA GLY A 44 -12.69 4.75 -4.01
C GLY A 44 -13.52 4.47 -2.75
N ARG A 45 -12.90 4.00 -1.66
CA ARG A 45 -13.59 3.64 -0.39
C ARG A 45 -13.48 4.71 0.67
N GLN A 46 -12.81 5.83 0.40
CA GLN A 46 -12.69 6.94 1.33
C GLN A 46 -13.99 7.77 1.29
N CYS A 47 -14.99 7.37 2.09
CA CYS A 47 -16.04 8.28 2.54
C CYS A 47 -15.44 9.11 3.69
N TRP A 48 -15.55 10.44 3.57
CA TRP A 48 -15.06 11.42 4.53
C TRP A 48 -15.69 11.25 5.91
#